data_AF-A0A9D4P9Y5-F1
#
_entry.id   AF-A0A9D4P9Y5-F1
#
_cell.length_a   1.000
_cell.length_b   1.000
_cell.length_c   1.000
_cell.angle_alpha   90.00
_cell.angle_beta   90.00
_cell.angle_gamma   90.00
#
_symmetry.space_group_name_H-M   'P 1'
#
loop_
_entity.id
_entity.type
_entity.pdbx_description
1 polymer ?
#
loop_
_entity_poly.entity_id
_entity_poly.type
_entity_poly.pdbx_seq_one_letter_code
_entity_poly.pdbx_strand_id
1 'polypeptide(L)' 'MPNPPENPECKARCQLCDQDHPTADRTCKARYKTPFLVRKSRWERAWQEQQNTSYAAQERSSNANFASNQSESFPGCRT' A
#
# COMPACT_ATOMS: atom_id res chain seq x y z
N MET A 1 48.34 8.48 -22.87
CA MET A 1 47.05 8.63 -22.18
C MET A 1 46.01 9.01 -23.22
N PRO A 2 44.91 8.26 -23.39
CA PRO A 2 43.89 8.65 -24.36
C PRO A 2 43.23 9.96 -23.92
N ASN A 3 43.16 10.91 -24.85
CA ASN A 3 42.52 12.22 -24.66
C ASN A 3 41.03 12.00 -24.33
N PRO A 4 40.45 12.66 -23.30
CA PRO A 4 39.02 12.53 -23.05
C PRO A 4 38.22 13.05 -24.25
N PRO A 5 37.06 12.44 -24.55
CA PRO A 5 36.24 12.83 -25.69
C PRO A 5 35.85 14.30 -25.62
N GLU A 6 35.96 15.01 -26.75
CA GLU A 6 35.94 16.48 -26.85
C GLU A 6 34.56 17.12 -26.57
N ASN A 7 33.53 16.30 -26.35
CA ASN A 7 32.22 16.75 -25.91
C ASN A 7 31.58 15.68 -25.01
N PRO A 8 31.82 15.70 -23.68
CA PRO A 8 30.93 15.00 -22.78
C PRO A 8 29.59 15.72 -22.87
N GLU A 9 28.63 15.12 -23.56
CA GLU A 9 27.27 15.62 -23.66
C GLU A 9 26.72 15.76 -22.23
N CYS A 10 26.80 16.96 -21.65
CA CYS A 10 26.49 17.20 -20.25
C CYS A 10 24.97 17.24 -20.11
N LYS A 11 24.35 16.06 -20.07
CA LYS A 11 22.91 15.91 -19.85
C LYS A 11 22.63 16.23 -18.38
N ALA A 12 21.81 17.25 -18.15
CA ALA A 12 21.40 17.64 -16.81
C ALA A 12 20.55 16.51 -16.21
N ARG A 13 21.12 15.78 -15.25
CA ARG A 13 20.43 14.69 -14.54
C ARG A 13 19.60 15.24 -13.41
N CYS A 14 18.46 14.62 -13.15
CA CYS A 14 17.63 14.96 -12.02
C CYS A 14 18.36 14.69 -10.69
N GLN A 15 18.48 15.68 -9.82
CA GLN A 15 19.13 15.50 -8.50
C GLN A 15 18.35 14.61 -7.51
N LEU A 16 17.10 14.23 -7.83
CA LEU A 16 16.26 13.39 -6.98
C LEU A 16 16.34 11.91 -7.34
N CYS A 17 16.49 11.58 -8.62
CA CYS A 17 16.44 10.19 -9.11
C CYS A 17 17.50 9.85 -10.17
N ASP A 18 18.40 10.78 -10.47
CA ASP A 18 19.52 10.64 -11.40
C ASP A 18 19.14 10.21 -12.84
N GLN A 19 17.88 10.43 -13.22
CA GLN A 19 17.37 10.17 -14.58
C GLN A 19 17.49 11.41 -15.47
N ASP A 20 17.43 11.21 -16.79
CA ASP A 20 17.46 12.27 -17.81
C ASP A 20 16.13 13.03 -17.88
N HIS A 21 15.87 13.87 -16.88
CA HIS A 21 14.77 14.82 -16.89
C HIS A 21 15.08 16.01 -15.97
N PRO A 22 14.41 17.18 -16.14
CA PRO A 22 14.62 18.31 -15.25
C PRO A 22 14.16 18.00 -13.81
N THR A 23 14.90 18.50 -12.82
CA THR A 23 14.61 18.28 -11.37
C THR A 23 13.21 18.72 -10.92
N ALA A 24 12.52 19.55 -11.73
CA ALA A 24 11.15 19.99 -11.48
C ALA A 24 10.07 19.20 -12.23
N ASP A 25 10.42 18.08 -12.88
CA ASP A 25 9.43 17.26 -13.57
C ASP A 25 8.29 16.83 -12.63
N ARG A 26 7.06 16.94 -13.12
CA ARG A 26 5.84 16.78 -12.30
C ARG A 26 5.75 15.37 -11.71
N THR A 27 6.20 14.36 -12.46
CA THR A 27 6.14 12.95 -12.03
C THR A 27 7.21 12.64 -10.99
N CYS A 28 8.44 13.12 -11.19
CA CYS A 28 9.53 12.95 -10.24
C CYS A 28 9.25 13.71 -8.95
N LYS A 29 8.83 14.97 -9.04
CA LYS A 29 8.46 15.77 -7.87
C LYS A 29 7.37 15.10 -7.04
N ALA A 30 6.36 14.50 -7.67
CA ALA A 30 5.30 13.79 -6.94
C ALA A 30 5.82 12.57 -6.17
N ARG A 31 6.74 11.78 -6.76
CA ARG A 31 7.36 10.61 -6.09
C ARG A 31 8.18 11.00 -4.86
N TYR A 32 8.98 12.05 -4.99
CA TYR A 32 9.91 12.49 -3.93
C TYR A 32 9.30 13.53 -2.98
N LYS A 33 8.08 14.01 -3.23
CA LYS A 33 7.34 14.92 -2.34
C LYS A 33 7.14 14.32 -0.94
N THR A 34 6.94 13.01 -0.87
CA THR A 34 6.69 12.32 0.41
C THR A 34 7.94 11.58 0.86
N PRO A 35 8.49 11.88 2.06
CA PRO A 35 9.66 11.21 2.59
C PRO A 35 9.46 9.70 2.68
N PHE A 36 10.55 8.94 2.59
CA PHE A 36 10.52 7.47 2.69
C PHE A 36 9.84 6.98 3.98
N LEU A 37 10.19 7.58 5.13
CA LEU A 37 9.62 7.21 6.44
C LEU A 37 8.10 7.35 6.47
N VAL A 38 7.56 8.39 5.82
CA VAL A 38 6.12 8.63 5.72
C VAL A 38 5.45 7.62 4.78
N ARG A 39 6.06 7.31 3.63
CA ARG A 39 5.56 6.27 2.72
C ARG A 39 5.52 4.90 3.41
N LYS A 40 6.60 4.53 4.11
CA LYS A 40 6.68 3.27 4.87
C LYS A 40 5.59 3.21 5.94
N SER A 41 5.42 4.28 6.73
CA SER A 41 4.39 4.35 7.78
C SER A 41 2.97 4.21 7.22
N ARG A 42 2.67 4.84 6.07
CA ARG A 42 1.37 4.72 5.42
C ARG A 42 1.10 3.30 4.92
N TRP A 43 2.11 2.68 4.31
CA TRP A 43 2.01 1.30 3.85
C TRP A 43 1.76 0.34 5.02
N GLU A 44 2.51 0.48 6.10
CA GLU A 44 2.37 -0.34 7.31
C GLU A 44 0.95 -0.20 7.93
N ARG A 45 0.43 1.03 8.01
CA ARG A 45 -0.95 1.26 8.49
C ARG A 45 -1.99 0.61 7.60
N ALA A 46 -1.89 0.79 6.28
CA ALA A 46 -2.82 0.18 5.33
C ALA A 46 -2.78 -1.36 5.40
N TRP A 47 -1.59 -1.93 5.56
CA TRP A 47 -1.41 -3.37 5.73
C TRP A 47 -2.11 -3.89 7.01
N GLN A 48 -1.91 -3.19 8.14
CA GLN A 48 -2.56 -3.56 9.40
C GLN A 48 -4.09 -3.40 9.36
N GLU A 49 -4.61 -2.33 8.75
CA GLU A 49 -6.04 -2.13 8.56
C GLU A 49 -6.67 -3.24 7.71
N GLN A 50 -5.97 -3.69 6.67
CA GLN A 50 -6.43 -4.77 5.80
C GLN A 50 -6.48 -6.11 6.54
N GLN A 51 -5.46 -6.39 7.36
CA GLN A 51 -5.47 -7.56 8.24
C GLN A 51 -6.63 -7.49 9.25
N ASN A 52 -6.77 -6.38 9.97
CA ASN A 52 -7.83 -6.21 10.98
C ASN A 52 -9.24 -6.32 10.37
N THR A 53 -9.43 -5.80 9.15
CA THR A 53 -10.69 -5.94 8.39
C THR A 53 -10.99 -7.40 8.06
N SER A 54 -9.97 -8.16 7.64
CA SER A 54 -10.14 -9.59 7.35
C SER A 54 -10.54 -10.41 8.58
N TYR A 55 -9.90 -10.15 9.74
CA TYR A 55 -10.26 -10.79 11.01
C TYR A 55 -11.68 -10.42 11.46
N ALA A 56 -12.04 -9.14 11.42
CA ALA A 56 -13.38 -8.68 11.78
C ALA A 56 -14.49 -9.25 10.86
N ALA A 57 -14.19 -9.43 9.56
CA ALA A 57 -15.10 -10.07 8.62
C ALA A 57 -15.29 -11.57 8.93
N GLN A 58 -14.21 -12.25 9.34
CA GLN A 58 -14.24 -13.66 9.73
C GLN A 58 -15.06 -13.86 11.00
N GLU A 59 -14.87 -13.02 12.03
CA GLU A 59 -15.67 -13.08 13.27
C GLU A 59 -17.16 -12.83 13.02
N ARG A 60 -17.52 -11.85 12.18
CA ARG A 60 -18.93 -11.63 11.78
C ARG A 60 -19.53 -12.84 11.10
N SER A 61 -18.78 -13.47 10.20
CA SER A 61 -19.23 -14.65 9.47
C SER A 61 -19.43 -15.86 10.41
N SER A 62 -18.50 -16.07 11.34
CA SER A 62 -18.57 -17.13 12.35
C SER A 62 -19.73 -16.94 13.33
N ASN A 63 -19.95 -15.70 13.82
CA ASN A 63 -21.07 -15.40 14.71
C ASN A 63 -22.43 -15.51 14.00
N ALA A 64 -22.52 -15.12 12.73
CA ALA A 64 -23.73 -15.31 11.93
C ALA A 64 -24.08 -16.79 11.73
N ASN A 65 -23.06 -17.63 11.50
CA ASN A 65 -23.24 -19.09 11.41
C ASN A 65 -23.68 -19.70 12.74
N PHE A 66 -23.12 -19.24 13.87
CA PHE A 66 -23.50 -19.72 15.20
C PHE A 66 -24.94 -19.32 15.58
N ALA A 67 -25.34 -18.09 15.29
CA ALA A 67 -26.70 -17.61 15.53
C ALA A 67 -27.75 -18.38 14.70
N SER A 68 -27.41 -18.76 13.47
CA SER A 68 -28.29 -19.54 12.60
C SER A 68 -28.50 -20.97 13.15
N ASN A 69 -27.43 -21.62 13.62
CA ASN A 69 -27.51 -22.98 14.17
C ASN A 69 -28.30 -23.09 15.50
N GLN A 70 -28.38 -22.03 16.31
CA GLN A 70 -29.18 -22.06 17.54
C GLN A 70 -30.69 -21.97 17.28
N SER A 71 -31.12 -21.43 16.15
CA SER A 71 -32.54 -21.27 15.83
C SER A 71 -33.24 -22.56 15.35
N GLU A 72 -32.48 -23.60 15.03
CA GLU A 72 -33.02 -24.91 14.61
C GLU A 72 -33.23 -25.90 15.77
N SER A 73 -32.80 -25.55 16.99
CA SER A 73 -32.93 -26.40 18.20
C SER A 73 -34.07 -25.95 19.11
N PHE A 74 -35.30 -25.87 18.60
CA PHE A 74 -36.50 -25.93 19.43
C PHE A 74 -37.42 -27.05 18.93
N PRO A 75 -37.39 -28.25 19.54
CA PRO A 75 -38.45 -29.22 19.31
C PRO A 75 -39.75 -28.62 19.85
N GLY A 76 -40.64 -28.21 18.94
CA GLY A 76 -41.94 -27.69 19.29
C GLY A 76 -42.69 -28.67 20.19
N CYS A 77 -42.97 -28.25 21.42
CA CYS A 77 -43.98 -28.88 22.26
C CYS A 77 -45.34 -28.64 21.58
N ARG A 78 -45.78 -29.60 20.77
CA ARG A 78 -47.17 -29.67 20.33
C ARG A 78 -48.01 -30.18 21.50
N THR A 79 -48.92 -29.32 21.93
CA THR A 79 -50.05 -29.55 22.84
C THR A 79 -50.87 -30.77 22.47
#